data_AF-A0A101HHB4-F1
#
_entry.id   AF-A0A101HHB4-F1
#
_cell.length_a   1.000
_cell.length_b   1.000
_cell.length_c   1.000
_cell.angle_alpha   90.00
_cell.angle_beta   90.00
_cell.angle_gamma   90.00
#
_symmetry.space_group_name_H-M   'P 1'
#
loop_
_entity.id
_entity.type
_entity.pdbx_description
1 polymer ?
#
loop_
_entity_poly.entity_id
_entity_poly.type
_entity_poly.pdbx_seq_one_letter_code
_entity_poly.pdbx_strand_id
1 'polypeptide(L)'
;MEVILKEDILTLGYKDDVVNVKKGYARNYLIPQGKAVIASESAKKVLAENQKQRAHKLAQIKADAEALAARMEGVSLTIGAKTSSTGTIFGSVTTIQIAEALKEKGFEVDRKLIQIKDQVKEVGTYNAVVRLHKEVSVDVPFEVVAE
;
A
#
# COMPACT_ATOMS: atom_id res chain seq x y z
N MET A 1 6.79 -13.78 -34.88
CA MET A 1 7.97 -14.08 -34.03
C MET A 1 7.56 -13.67 -32.65
N GLU A 2 7.59 -14.60 -31.71
CA GLU A 2 7.16 -14.33 -30.34
C GLU A 2 8.30 -13.66 -29.57
N VAL A 3 7.95 -12.59 -28.86
CA VAL A 3 8.85 -11.85 -27.99
C VAL A 3 8.17 -11.57 -26.66
N ILE A 4 8.96 -11.51 -25.60
CA ILE A 4 8.53 -11.07 -24.27
C ILE A 4 8.90 -9.60 -24.12
N LEU A 5 7.93 -8.75 -23.82
CA LEU A 5 8.17 -7.33 -23.60
C LEU A 5 8.88 -7.09 -22.25
N LYS A 6 9.86 -6.19 -22.24
CA LYS A 6 10.59 -5.76 -21.03
C LYS A 6 10.09 -4.42 -20.48
N GLU A 7 9.35 -3.67 -21.28
CA GLU A 7 8.75 -2.40 -20.95
C GLU A 7 7.33 -2.33 -21.52
N ASP A 8 6.53 -1.39 -21.01
CA ASP A 8 5.19 -1.15 -21.51
C ASP A 8 5.26 -0.43 -22.86
N ILE A 9 4.61 -0.99 -23.88
CA ILE A 9 4.56 -0.44 -25.22
C ILE A 9 3.10 -0.26 -25.62
N LEU A 10 2.67 1.00 -25.74
CA LEU A 10 1.29 1.41 -26.05
C LEU A 10 0.58 0.59 -27.14
N THR A 11 1.30 0.18 -28.19
CA THR A 11 0.73 -0.52 -29.34
C THR A 11 0.81 -2.05 -29.25
N LEU A 12 1.58 -2.60 -28.29
CA LEU A 12 1.84 -4.04 -28.21
C LEU A 12 1.31 -4.66 -26.92
N GLY A 13 1.45 -4.00 -25.77
CA GLY A 13 1.09 -4.56 -24.47
C GLY A 13 1.95 -4.05 -23.33
N TYR A 14 1.87 -4.74 -22.20
CA TYR A 14 2.57 -4.40 -20.98
C TYR A 14 3.85 -5.23 -20.81
N LYS A 15 4.69 -4.80 -19.88
CA LYS A 15 5.87 -5.54 -19.46
C LYS A 15 5.51 -6.97 -19.05
N ASP A 16 6.37 -7.91 -19.45
CA ASP A 16 6.25 -9.36 -19.25
C ASP A 16 5.13 -10.02 -20.10
N ASP A 17 4.52 -9.31 -21.07
CA ASP A 17 3.61 -9.92 -22.02
C ASP A 17 4.35 -10.66 -23.14
N VAL A 18 3.81 -11.82 -23.53
CA VAL A 18 4.26 -12.59 -24.70
C VAL A 18 3.45 -12.14 -25.91
N VAL A 19 4.08 -11.43 -26.83
CA VAL A 19 3.41 -10.87 -28.03
C VAL A 19 4.02 -11.43 -29.31
N ASN A 20 3.16 -11.67 -30.31
CA ASN A 20 3.59 -12.13 -31.62
C ASN A 20 3.75 -10.93 -32.57
N VAL A 21 4.99 -10.64 -32.96
CA VAL A 21 5.32 -9.49 -33.83
C VAL A 21 6.01 -9.91 -35.12
N LYS A 22 6.05 -8.99 -36.10
CA LYS A 22 6.81 -9.19 -37.35
C LYS A 22 8.30 -9.36 -37.05
N LYS A 23 8.95 -10.31 -37.73
CA LYS A 23 10.38 -10.66 -37.52
C LYS A 23 11.31 -9.44 -37.60
N GLY A 24 11.11 -8.56 -38.59
CA GLY A 24 11.93 -7.35 -38.76
C GLY A 24 11.78 -6.37 -37.60
N TYR A 25 10.57 -6.20 -37.07
CA TYR A 25 10.32 -5.30 -35.96
C TYR A 25 10.94 -5.80 -34.65
N ALA A 26 10.86 -7.12 -34.38
CA ALA A 26 11.58 -7.73 -33.27
C ALA A 26 13.11 -7.57 -33.39
N ARG A 27 13.69 -7.96 -34.53
CA ARG A 27 15.14 -8.06 -34.71
C ARG A 27 15.84 -6.71 -34.89
N ASN A 28 15.20 -5.74 -35.52
CA ASN A 28 15.84 -4.47 -35.87
C ASN A 28 15.52 -3.35 -34.87
N TYR A 29 14.46 -3.48 -34.08
CA TYR A 29 14.00 -2.43 -33.17
C TYR A 29 13.87 -2.93 -31.72
N LEU A 30 12.96 -3.88 -31.46
CA LEU A 30 12.62 -4.23 -30.07
C LEU A 30 13.77 -4.92 -29.31
N ILE A 31 14.46 -5.87 -29.94
CA ILE A 31 15.56 -6.62 -29.29
C ILE A 31 16.82 -5.76 -29.15
N PRO A 32 17.31 -5.05 -30.19
CA PRO A 32 18.51 -4.21 -30.06
C PRO A 32 18.35 -3.06 -29.07
N GLN A 33 17.14 -2.50 -28.96
CA GLN A 33 16.84 -1.45 -27.97
C GLN A 33 16.57 -2.00 -26.56
N GLY A 34 16.61 -3.32 -26.36
CA GLY A 34 16.37 -3.94 -25.06
C GLY A 34 14.91 -3.93 -24.61
N LYS A 35 13.98 -3.53 -25.48
CA LYS A 35 12.53 -3.43 -25.20
C LYS A 35 11.82 -4.77 -25.17
N ALA A 36 12.38 -5.79 -25.82
CA ALA A 36 11.86 -7.14 -25.79
C ALA A 36 12.96 -8.20 -25.87
N VAL A 37 12.65 -9.43 -25.49
CA VAL A 37 13.52 -10.60 -25.64
C VAL A 37 12.82 -11.68 -26.46
N ILE A 38 13.59 -12.57 -27.08
CA ILE A 38 13.01 -13.70 -27.81
C ILE A 38 12.27 -14.63 -26.83
N ALA A 39 11.02 -14.96 -27.13
CA ALA A 39 10.23 -15.85 -26.30
C ALA A 39 10.61 -17.33 -26.53
N SER A 40 11.84 -17.71 -26.20
CA SER A 40 12.25 -19.11 -26.17
C SER A 40 11.53 -19.89 -25.06
N GLU A 41 11.48 -21.21 -25.14
CA GLU A 41 10.90 -22.03 -24.07
C GLU A 41 11.57 -21.76 -22.71
N SER A 42 12.89 -21.58 -22.70
CA SER A 42 13.63 -21.21 -21.50
C SER A 42 13.20 -19.85 -20.95
N ALA A 43 13.05 -18.83 -21.80
CA ALA A 43 12.62 -17.50 -21.39
C ALA A 43 11.18 -17.50 -20.86
N LYS A 44 10.27 -18.27 -21.49
CA LYS A 44 8.89 -18.44 -21.01
C LYS A 44 8.84 -19.11 -19.64
N LYS A 45 9.66 -20.14 -19.39
CA LYS A 45 9.76 -20.79 -18.07
C LYS A 45 10.27 -19.83 -16.99
N VAL A 46 11.31 -19.05 -17.30
CA VAL A 46 11.85 -18.03 -16.38
C VAL A 46 10.79 -16.97 -16.07
N LEU A 47 10.04 -16.52 -17.07
CA LEU A 47 8.96 -15.56 -16.90
C LEU A 47 7.84 -16.09 -15.99
N ALA A 48 7.40 -17.34 -16.22
CA ALA A 48 6.38 -17.97 -15.39
C ALA A 48 6.84 -18.09 -13.93
N GLU A 49 8.10 -18.47 -13.69
CA GLU A 49 8.67 -18.57 -12.36
C GLU A 49 8.77 -17.18 -11.68
N ASN A 50 9.26 -16.17 -12.40
CA ASN A 50 9.31 -14.80 -11.90
C ASN A 50 7.93 -14.25 -11.53
N GLN A 51 6.92 -14.50 -12.38
CA GLN A 51 5.54 -14.11 -12.11
C GLN A 51 5.00 -14.83 -10.88
N LYS A 52 5.26 -16.13 -10.73
CA LYS A 52 4.85 -16.90 -9.56
C LYS A 52 5.50 -16.37 -8.27
N GLN A 53 6.81 -16.09 -8.29
CA GLN A 53 7.52 -15.52 -7.15
C GLN A 53 7.01 -14.14 -6.80
N ARG A 54 6.71 -13.30 -7.80
CA ARG A 54 6.15 -11.97 -7.60
C ARG A 54 4.75 -12.05 -7.00
N ALA A 55 3.89 -12.91 -7.54
CA ALA A 55 2.55 -13.14 -7.01
C ALA A 55 2.60 -13.65 -5.56
N HIS A 56 3.48 -14.60 -5.25
CA HIS A 56 3.68 -15.10 -3.89
C HIS A 56 4.14 -13.99 -2.94
N LYS A 57 5.11 -13.15 -3.34
CA LYS A 57 5.56 -12.01 -2.52
C LYS A 57 4.45 -11.00 -2.28
N LEU A 58 3.66 -10.68 -3.31
CA LEU A 58 2.53 -9.76 -3.18
C LEU A 58 1.44 -10.34 -2.26
N ALA A 59 1.13 -11.63 -2.40
CA ALA A 59 0.19 -12.32 -1.53
C ALA A 59 0.67 -12.34 -0.07
N GLN A 60 1.96 -12.58 0.16
CA GLN A 60 2.54 -12.54 1.51
C GLN A 60 2.41 -11.15 2.13
N ILE A 61 2.78 -10.09 1.40
CA ILE A 61 2.65 -8.70 1.88
C ILE A 61 1.20 -8.37 2.20
N LYS A 62 0.25 -8.83 1.37
CA LYS A 62 -1.18 -8.66 1.63
C LYS A 62 -1.62 -9.41 2.88
N ALA A 63 -1.23 -10.67 3.03
CA ALA A 63 -1.54 -11.47 4.21
C ALA A 63 -0.95 -10.88 5.50
N ASP A 64 0.28 -10.37 5.45
CA ASP A 64 0.93 -9.70 6.58
C ASP A 64 0.17 -8.41 6.96
N ALA A 65 -0.30 -7.65 5.97
CA ALA A 65 -1.12 -6.46 6.17
C ALA A 65 -2.51 -6.79 6.74
N GLU A 66 -3.14 -7.87 6.28
CA GLU A 66 -4.42 -8.37 6.82
C GLU A 66 -4.26 -8.89 8.26
N ALA A 67 -3.17 -9.58 8.57
CA ALA A 67 -2.86 -10.04 9.93
C ALA A 67 -2.53 -8.88 10.88
N LEU A 68 -1.90 -7.82 10.38
CA LEU A 68 -1.76 -6.56 11.14
C LEU A 68 -3.11 -5.89 11.34
N ALA A 69 -3.94 -5.85 10.29
CA ALA A 69 -5.26 -5.25 10.35
C ALA A 69 -6.14 -5.89 11.42
N ALA A 70 -6.21 -7.23 11.42
CA ALA A 70 -6.97 -8.00 12.40
C ALA A 70 -6.47 -7.81 13.84
N ARG A 71 -5.17 -7.55 14.04
CA ARG A 71 -4.62 -7.22 15.37
C ARG A 71 -4.97 -5.80 15.82
N MET A 72 -5.15 -4.88 14.88
CA MET A 72 -5.55 -3.50 15.15
C MET A 72 -7.06 -3.36 15.34
N GLU A 73 -7.85 -4.30 14.79
CA GLU A 73 -9.30 -4.34 14.93
C GLU A 73 -9.68 -4.59 16.40
N GLY A 74 -10.31 -3.59 17.03
CA GLY A 74 -10.67 -3.61 18.46
C GLY A 74 -9.70 -2.84 19.38
N VAL A 75 -8.63 -2.24 18.84
CA VAL A 75 -7.77 -1.34 19.62
C VAL A 75 -8.44 0.02 19.76
N SER A 76 -8.89 0.38 20.99
CA SER A 76 -9.39 1.72 21.30
C SER A 76 -8.28 2.61 21.85
N LEU A 77 -7.89 3.66 21.15
CA LEU A 77 -6.86 4.59 21.64
C LEU A 77 -7.45 5.65 22.57
N THR A 78 -6.67 6.11 23.54
CA THR A 78 -7.01 7.25 24.38
C THR A 78 -5.94 8.30 24.18
N ILE A 79 -6.33 9.50 23.76
CA ILE A 79 -5.40 10.60 23.49
C ILE A 79 -5.71 11.73 24.46
N GLY A 80 -4.73 12.05 25.31
CA GLY A 80 -4.81 13.22 26.18
C GLY A 80 -4.61 14.50 25.37
N ALA A 81 -5.50 15.47 25.53
CA ALA A 81 -5.37 16.78 24.92
C ALA A 81 -5.79 17.88 25.89
N LYS A 82 -5.05 18.99 25.88
CA LYS A 82 -5.37 20.17 26.70
C LYS A 82 -6.68 20.80 26.24
N THR A 83 -7.66 20.91 27.13
CA THR A 83 -8.98 21.47 26.83
C THR A 83 -9.26 22.77 27.58
N SER A 84 -10.08 23.64 26.98
CA SER A 84 -10.72 24.75 27.67
C SER A 84 -11.84 24.25 28.59
N SER A 85 -12.31 25.10 29.51
CA SER A 85 -13.44 24.81 30.40
C SER A 85 -14.74 24.46 29.68
N THR A 86 -14.85 24.78 28.38
CA THR A 86 -15.98 24.49 27.50
C THR A 86 -15.86 23.18 26.72
N GLY A 87 -14.80 22.37 26.94
CA GLY A 87 -14.60 21.09 26.23
C GLY A 87 -14.00 21.23 24.82
N THR A 88 -13.59 22.44 24.44
CA THR A 88 -12.85 22.68 23.19
C THR A 88 -11.36 22.45 23.41
N ILE A 89 -10.72 21.68 22.53
CA ILE A 89 -9.30 21.37 22.58
C ILE A 89 -8.50 22.61 22.15
N PHE A 90 -7.43 22.91 22.89
CA PHE A 90 -6.43 23.89 22.47
C PHE A 90 -5.61 23.30 21.30
N GLY A 91 -6.08 23.55 20.08
CA GLY A 91 -5.47 23.05 18.85
C GLY A 91 -6.31 21.96 18.18
N SER A 92 -5.66 20.91 17.69
CA SER A 92 -6.35 19.74 17.13
C SER A 92 -5.52 18.48 17.31
N VAL A 93 -6.18 17.34 17.51
CA VAL A 93 -5.50 16.04 17.48
C VAL A 93 -4.98 15.77 16.07
N THR A 94 -3.69 15.47 15.96
CA THR A 94 -3.02 15.24 14.67
C THR A 94 -2.70 13.77 14.46
N THR A 95 -2.41 13.39 13.21
CA THR A 95 -1.98 12.03 12.86
C THR A 95 -0.67 11.62 13.55
N ILE A 96 0.14 12.58 14.02
CA ILE A 96 1.37 12.31 14.79
C ILE A 96 1.02 11.72 16.15
N GLN A 97 0.08 12.33 16.88
CA GLN A 97 -0.35 11.84 18.20
C GLN A 97 -1.00 10.46 18.11
N ILE A 98 -1.76 10.21 17.04
CA ILE A 98 -2.34 8.87 16.79
C ILE A 98 -1.24 7.85 16.49
N ALA A 99 -0.24 8.20 15.67
CA ALA A 99 0.88 7.31 15.37
C ALA A 99 1.70 6.98 16.64
N GLU A 100 1.92 7.96 17.51
CA GLU A 100 2.60 7.76 18.80
C GLU A 100 1.79 6.85 19.73
N ALA A 101 0.49 7.10 19.89
CA ALA A 101 -0.40 6.26 20.70
C ALA A 101 -0.50 4.82 20.15
N LEU A 102 -0.50 4.64 18.83
CA LEU A 102 -0.42 3.32 18.20
C LEU A 102 0.92 2.63 18.48
N LYS A 103 2.01 3.39 18.47
CA LYS A 103 3.36 2.87 18.76
C LYS A 103 3.48 2.39 20.21
N GLU A 104 2.89 3.11 21.17
CA GLU A 104 2.84 2.68 22.56
C GLU A 104 2.10 1.34 22.74
N LYS A 105 1.13 1.06 21.87
CA LYS A 105 0.43 -0.23 21.81
C LYS A 105 1.15 -1.31 21.00
N GLY A 106 2.35 -1.03 20.50
CA GLY A 106 3.17 -1.97 19.73
C GLY A 106 2.90 -2.01 18.23
N PHE A 107 2.16 -1.04 17.69
CA PHE A 107 1.90 -0.93 16.25
C PHE A 107 2.73 0.23 15.65
N GLU A 108 3.78 -0.11 14.89
CA GLU A 108 4.54 0.90 14.16
C GLU A 108 3.84 1.27 12.84
N VAL A 109 3.14 2.40 12.85
CA VAL A 109 2.43 2.95 11.68
C VAL A 109 2.97 4.33 11.35
N ASP A 110 3.33 4.57 10.08
CA ASP A 110 3.72 5.91 9.62
C ASP A 110 2.49 6.84 9.58
N ARG A 111 2.63 8.06 10.10
CA ARG A 111 1.63 9.14 10.05
C ARG A 111 1.03 9.39 8.66
N LYS A 112 1.76 9.09 7.58
CA LYS A 112 1.27 9.23 6.18
C LYS A 112 0.17 8.22 5.82
N LEU A 113 0.15 7.10 6.53
CA LEU A 113 -0.83 6.03 6.33
C LEU A 113 -2.12 6.27 7.14
N ILE A 114 -2.11 7.24 8.06
CA ILE A 114 -3.24 7.58 8.92
C ILE A 114 -4.02 8.73 8.29
N GLN A 115 -5.33 8.55 8.20
CA GLN A 115 -6.25 9.57 7.71
C GLN A 115 -7.34 9.83 8.74
N ILE A 116 -7.54 11.10 9.06
CA ILE A 116 -8.63 11.57 9.90
C ILE A 116 -9.57 12.36 8.97
N LYS A 117 -10.85 12.02 8.96
CA LYS A 117 -11.83 12.68 8.07
C LYS A 117 -12.05 14.15 8.47
N ASP A 118 -12.15 14.39 9.77
CA ASP A 118 -12.47 15.70 10.32
C ASP A 118 -11.41 16.18 11.31
N GLN A 119 -11.24 17.49 11.43
CA GLN A 119 -10.32 18.06 12.39
C GLN A 119 -10.91 17.93 13.81
N VAL A 120 -10.26 17.16 14.67
CA VAL A 120 -10.71 16.91 16.04
C VAL A 120 -10.39 18.12 16.91
N LYS A 121 -11.41 18.90 17.25
CA LYS A 121 -11.33 20.14 18.06
C LYS A 121 -12.10 20.07 19.38
N GLU A 122 -12.81 18.98 19.63
CA GLU A 122 -13.62 18.79 20.83
C GLU A 122 -13.27 17.43 21.45
N VAL A 123 -13.50 17.30 22.76
CA VAL A 123 -13.43 16.00 23.44
C VAL A 123 -14.57 15.10 22.98
N GLY A 124 -14.25 13.84 22.68
CA GLY A 124 -15.21 12.89 22.15
C GLY A 124 -14.55 11.67 21.52
N THR A 125 -15.39 10.80 20.95
CA THR A 125 -14.97 9.59 20.24
C THR A 125 -14.92 9.84 18.74
N TYR A 126 -13.78 9.55 18.13
CA TYR A 126 -13.53 9.72 16.70
C TYR A 126 -12.93 8.46 16.10
N ASN A 127 -13.00 8.34 14.77
CA ASN A 127 -12.42 7.21 14.03
C ASN A 127 -11.30 7.70 13.11
N ALA A 128 -10.14 7.04 13.19
CA ALA A 128 -9.02 7.24 12.28
C ALA A 128 -8.89 6.05 11.33
N VAL A 129 -8.73 6.31 10.04
CA VAL A 129 -8.55 5.28 9.02
C VAL A 129 -7.05 5.06 8.82
N VAL A 130 -6.56 3.87 9.16
CA VAL A 130 -5.17 3.45 8.95
C VAL A 130 -5.09 2.61 7.68
N ARG A 131 -4.38 3.10 6.67
CA ARG A 131 -4.16 2.40 5.39
C ARG A 131 -2.88 1.57 5.45
N LEU A 132 -2.99 0.28 5.76
CA LEU A 132 -1.83 -0.63 5.84
C LEU A 132 -1.36 -1.12 4.47
N HIS A 133 -2.30 -1.31 3.53
CA HIS A 133 -2.00 -1.69 2.16
C HIS A 133 -2.96 -1.03 1.17
N LYS A 134 -2.69 -1.12 -0.15
CA LYS A 134 -3.56 -0.54 -1.20
C LYS A 134 -5.02 -1.00 -1.10
N GLU A 135 -5.24 -2.22 -0.61
CA GLU A 135 -6.55 -2.84 -0.46
C GLU A 135 -6.93 -3.10 1.00
N VAL A 136 -6.07 -2.75 1.97
CA VAL A 136 -6.27 -3.07 3.39
C VAL A 136 -6.23 -1.78 4.21
N SER A 137 -7.38 -1.43 4.78
CA SER A 137 -7.55 -0.29 5.68
C SER A 137 -8.30 -0.71 6.94
N VAL A 138 -7.93 -0.13 8.07
CA VAL A 138 -8.56 -0.38 9.37
C VAL A 138 -9.08 0.92 9.96
N ASP A 139 -10.31 0.87 10.47
CA ASP A 139 -10.87 1.94 11.27
C ASP A 139 -10.48 1.73 12.74
N VAL A 140 -9.73 2.69 13.29
CA VAL A 140 -9.29 2.67 14.69
C VAL A 140 -10.07 3.73 15.45
N PRO A 141 -10.96 3.34 16.38
CA PRO A 141 -11.63 4.29 17.26
C PRO A 141 -10.63 4.85 18.27
N PHE A 142 -10.68 6.17 18.49
CA PHE A 142 -9.91 6.85 19.51
C PHE A 142 -10.79 7.83 20.28
N GLU A 143 -10.58 7.87 21.58
CA GLU A 143 -11.24 8.78 22.50
C GLU A 143 -10.27 9.89 22.88
N VAL A 144 -10.74 11.14 22.79
CA VAL A 144 -9.98 12.29 23.26
C VAL A 144 -10.45 12.65 24.65
N VAL A 145 -9.51 12.73 25.59
CA VAL A 145 -9.77 13.02 27.00
C VAL A 145 -9.06 14.31 27.39
N ALA A 146 -9.69 15.10 28.25
CA ALA A 146 -9.11 16.33 28.81
C ALA A 146 -7.91 16.01 29.70
N GLU A 147 -6.77 16.61 29.39
CA GLU A 147 -5.57 16.66 30.24
C GLU A 147 -5.45 17.99 30.99
#